data_AF-W0DUV8-F1
#
_entry.id   AF-W0DUV8-F1
#
_cell.length_a   1.000
_cell.length_b   1.000
_cell.length_c   1.000
_cell.angle_alpha   90.00
_cell.angle_beta   90.00
_cell.angle_gamma   90.00
#
_symmetry.space_group_name_H-M   'P 1'
#
loop_
_entity.id
_entity.type
_entity.pdbx_description
1 polymer ?
#
loop_
_entity_poly.entity_id
_entity_poly.type
_entity_poly.pdbx_seq_one_letter_code
_entity_poly.pdbx_strand_id
1 'polypeptide(L)' 'MSIITFDKLELTDILKKTNIPPEQAEAIVRAIAKAHDGIVSKDYLDYKIDKVDIKITFLQWILAINTAALLALVGKFLFS' A
#
# COMPACT_ATOMS: atom_id res chain seq x y z
N MET A 1 5.14 8.51 14.41
CA MET A 1 3.92 7.86 13.87
C MET A 1 2.80 8.89 13.99
N SER A 2 2.47 9.58 12.89
CA SER A 2 1.37 10.55 12.84
C SER A 2 0.57 10.23 11.60
N ILE A 3 -0.55 9.53 11.78
CA ILE A 3 -1.63 9.60 10.80
C ILE A 3 -2.18 11.01 10.96
N ILE A 4 -1.92 11.87 9.99
CA ILE A 4 -2.53 13.19 9.93
C ILE A 4 -3.99 12.94 9.56
N THR A 5 -4.84 12.75 10.56
CA THR A 5 -6.29 12.67 10.36
C THR A 5 -6.76 14.03 9.89
N PHE A 6 -7.21 14.12 8.65
CA PHE A 6 -7.70 15.38 8.08
C PHE A 6 -9.10 15.68 8.63
N ASP A 7 -9.19 16.57 9.63
CA ASP A 7 -10.46 17.01 10.19
C ASP A 7 -11.13 18.06 9.28
N LYS A 8 -12.15 17.60 8.56
CA LYS A 8 -12.94 18.44 7.65
C LYS A 8 -13.70 19.53 8.40
N LEU A 9 -14.10 19.29 9.65
CA LEU A 9 -14.90 20.22 10.45
C LEU A 9 -14.03 21.41 10.87
N GLU A 10 -12.85 21.12 11.43
CA GLU A 10 -11.90 22.15 11.89
C GLU A 10 -11.44 23.04 10.73
N LEU A 11 -11.14 22.46 9.57
CA LEU A 11 -10.74 23.23 8.40
C LEU A 11 -11.88 24.11 7.85
N THR A 12 -13.12 23.61 7.84
CA THR A 12 -14.28 24.40 7.41
C THR A 12 -14.49 25.59 8.35
N ASP A 13 -14.31 25.41 9.65
CA ASP A 13 -14.45 26.46 10.65
C ASP A 13 -13.34 27.50 10.56
N ILE A 14 -12.10 27.10 10.27
CA ILE A 14 -10.99 28.03 9.99
C ILE A 14 -11.27 28.85 8.73
N LEU A 15 -11.77 28.23 7.66
CA LEU A 15 -12.08 28.92 6.39
C LEU A 15 -13.28 29.88 6.53
N LYS A 16 -14.29 29.54 7.33
CA LYS A 16 -15.39 30.45 7.66
C LYS A 16 -14.90 31.66 8.46
N LYS A 17 -13.91 31.48 9.35
CA LYS A 17 -13.29 32.58 10.12
C LYS A 17 -12.43 33.52 9.27
N THR A 18 -11.96 33.10 8.10
CA THR A 18 -11.19 33.93 7.17
C THR A 18 -12.04 34.70 6.14
N ASN A 19 -13.34 34.88 6.42
CA ASN A 19 -14.29 35.63 5.58
C ASN A 19 -14.57 34.99 4.20
N ILE A 20 -14.34 33.67 4.08
CA ILE A 20 -14.68 32.90 2.88
C ILE A 20 -16.16 32.48 2.98
N PRO A 21 -16.98 32.66 1.92
CA PRO A 21 -18.36 32.19 1.89
C PRO A 21 -18.47 30.70 2.22
N PRO A 22 -19.49 30.27 2.99
CA PRO A 22 -19.59 28.90 3.49
C PRO A 22 -19.62 27.84 2.38
N GLU A 23 -20.24 28.15 1.23
CA GLU A 23 -20.22 27.25 0.06
C GLU A 23 -18.81 27.04 -0.52
N GLN A 24 -17.98 28.09 -0.55
CA GLN A 24 -16.60 27.98 -1.02
C GLN A 24 -15.71 27.24 -0.01
N ALA A 25 -15.91 27.48 1.28
CA ALA A 25 -15.19 26.75 2.33
C ALA A 25 -15.45 25.23 2.26
N GLU A 26 -16.70 24.82 2.07
CA GLU A 26 -17.05 23.41 1.89
C GLU A 26 -16.48 22.82 0.59
N ALA A 27 -16.50 23.56 -0.51
CA ALA A 27 -15.93 23.10 -1.78
C ALA A 27 -14.41 22.86 -1.67
N ILE A 28 -13.70 23.76 -1.01
CA ILE A 28 -12.25 23.65 -0.74
C ILE A 28 -11.97 22.43 0.15
N VAL A 29 -12.73 22.26 1.23
CA VAL A 29 -12.56 21.12 2.15
C VAL A 29 -12.84 19.80 1.45
N ARG A 30 -13.86 19.73 0.59
CA ARG A 30 -14.14 18.52 -0.22
C ARG A 30 -13.03 18.23 -1.23
N ALA A 31 -12.48 19.25 -1.89
CA ALA A 31 -11.38 19.08 -2.82
C ALA A 31 -10.11 18.56 -2.11
N ILE A 32 -9.77 19.11 -0.94
CA ILE A 32 -8.62 18.66 -0.17
C ILE A 32 -8.86 17.27 0.42
N ALA A 33 -10.06 17.00 0.93
CA ALA A 33 -10.42 15.66 1.40
C ALA A 33 -10.32 14.61 0.29
N LYS A 34 -10.74 14.95 -0.93
CA LYS A 34 -10.63 14.08 -2.10
C LYS A 34 -9.18 13.92 -2.57
N ALA A 35 -8.34 14.94 -2.40
CA ALA A 35 -6.91 14.85 -2.68
C ALA A 35 -6.15 14.03 -1.62
N HIS A 36 -6.62 14.03 -0.37
CA HIS A 36 -6.10 13.18 0.70
C HIS A 36 -6.58 11.72 0.60
N ASP A 37 -7.74 11.48 -0.04
CA ASP A 37 -8.27 10.15 -0.28
C ASP A 37 -7.39 9.40 -1.30
N GLY A 38 -6.59 8.46 -0.82
CA GLY A 38 -5.60 7.73 -1.62
C GLY A 38 -4.13 8.08 -1.34
N ILE A 39 -3.85 9.03 -0.44
CA ILE A 39 -2.48 9.23 0.07
C ILE A 39 -2.17 8.11 1.06
N VAL A 40 -1.62 7.02 0.52
CA VAL A 40 -1.00 5.97 1.33
C VAL A 40 0.39 6.42 1.75
N SER A 41 0.74 6.22 3.02
CA SER A 41 2.10 6.53 3.48
C SER A 41 3.11 5.65 2.74
N LYS A 42 4.30 6.20 2.47
CA LYS A 42 5.41 5.45 1.89
C LYS A 42 5.67 4.16 2.69
N ASP A 43 5.66 4.24 4.02
CA ASP A 43 5.83 3.11 4.92
C ASP A 43 4.79 1.99 4.70
N TYR A 44 3.55 2.34 4.36
CA TYR A 44 2.50 1.36 4.06
C TYR A 44 2.74 0.64 2.72
N LEU A 45 3.23 1.38 1.72
CA LEU A 45 3.63 0.81 0.43
C LEU A 45 4.85 -0.08 0.58
N ASP A 46 5.89 0.40 1.26
CA ASP A 46 7.13 -0.35 1.52
C ASP A 46 6.81 -1.66 2.29
N TYR A 47 5.97 -1.60 3.32
CA TYR A 47 5.52 -2.79 4.05
C TYR A 47 4.78 -3.80 3.15
N LYS A 48 3.91 -3.33 2.25
CA LYS A 48 3.22 -4.21 1.30
C LYS A 48 4.16 -4.84 0.29
N ILE A 49 5.14 -4.07 -0.19
CA ILE A 49 6.16 -4.53 -1.14
C ILE A 49 7.03 -5.59 -0.48
N ASP A 50 7.53 -5.36 0.73
CA ASP A 50 8.31 -6.33 1.50
C ASP A 50 7.53 -7.63 1.72
N LYS A 51 6.24 -7.52 2.04
CA LYS A 51 5.37 -8.69 2.23
C LYS A 51 5.17 -9.48 0.93
N VAL A 52 5.11 -8.81 -0.22
CA VAL A 52 5.02 -9.46 -1.53
C VAL A 52 6.35 -10.13 -1.87
N ASP A 53 7.48 -9.47 -1.61
CA ASP A 53 8.81 -9.99 -1.89
C ASP A 53 9.13 -11.25 -1.07
N ILE A 54 8.75 -11.26 0.21
CA ILE A 54 8.86 -12.45 1.08
C ILE A 54 8.06 -13.63 0.51
N LYS A 55 6.83 -13.38 0.03
CA LYS A 55 5.99 -14.44 -0.56
C LYS A 55 6.58 -14.97 -1.86
N ILE A 56 7.09 -14.10 -2.72
CA ILE A 56 7.72 -14.49 -3.99
C ILE A 56 8.97 -15.31 -3.72
N THR A 57 9.83 -14.84 -2.81
CA THR A 57 11.05 -15.55 -2.40
C THR A 57 10.73 -16.95 -1.87
N PHE A 58 9.72 -17.06 -1.00
CA PHE A 58 9.29 -18.36 -0.48
C PHE A 58 8.78 -19.30 -1.59
N LEU A 59 7.98 -18.79 -2.52
CA LEU A 59 7.50 -19.56 -3.68
C LEU A 59 8.64 -20.02 -4.58
N GLN A 60 9.64 -19.16 -4.83
CA GLN A 60 10.83 -19.51 -5.61
C GLN A 60 11.60 -20.66 -4.96
N TRP A 61 11.78 -20.65 -3.64
CA TRP A 61 12.44 -21.75 -2.92
C TRP A 61 11.68 -23.07 -3.01
N ILE A 62 10.35 -23.05 -2.84
CA ILE A 62 9.53 -24.26 -3.01
C ILE A 62 9.66 -24.79 -4.44
N LEU A 63 9.58 -23.91 -5.44
CA LEU A 63 9.71 -24.30 -6.84
C LEU A 63 11.09 -24.90 -7.11
N ALA A 64 12.16 -24.29 -6.59
CA ALA A 64 13.53 -24.78 -6.74
C ALA A 64 13.73 -26.17 -6.12
N ILE A 65 13.22 -26.40 -4.90
CA ILE A 65 13.31 -27.69 -4.22
C ILE A 65 12.55 -28.76 -5.01
N ASN A 66 11.32 -28.47 -5.44
CA ASN A 66 10.53 -29.43 -6.24
C ASN A 66 11.21 -29.73 -7.58
N THR A 67 11.79 -28.72 -8.23
CA THR A 67 12.52 -28.88 -9.48
C THR A 67 13.77 -29.75 -9.29
N ALA A 68 14.54 -29.51 -8.22
CA ALA A 68 15.69 -30.33 -7.88
C ALA A 68 15.31 -31.77 -7.56
N ALA A 69 14.21 -31.99 -6.84
CA ALA A 69 13.69 -33.33 -6.56
C ALA A 69 13.28 -34.07 -7.83
N LEU A 70 12.59 -33.39 -8.76
CA LEU A 70 12.23 -33.96 -10.06
C LEU A 70 13.48 -34.33 -10.88
N LEU A 71 14.48 -33.44 -10.94
CA LEU A 71 15.73 -33.72 -11.64
C LEU A 71 16.49 -34.90 -11.02
N ALA A 72 16.48 -35.03 -9.70
CA ALA A 72 17.09 -36.17 -9.01
C ALA A 72 16.38 -37.49 -9.33
N LEU A 73 15.04 -37.48 -9.41
CA LEU A 73 14.26 -38.66 -9.82
C LEU A 73 14.52 -39.04 -11.27
N VAL A 74 14.55 -38.07 -12.18
CA VAL A 74 14.87 -38.30 -13.59
C VAL A 74 16.30 -38.82 -13.74
N GLY A 75 17.27 -38.22 -13.06
CA GLY A 75 18.65 -38.68 -13.05
C GLY A 75 18.77 -40.11 -12.52
N LYS A 76 18.09 -40.43 -11.42
CA LYS A 76 18.04 -41.80 -10.90
C LYS A 76 17.40 -42.77 -11.90
N PHE A 77 16.35 -42.38 -12.61
CA PHE A 77 15.70 -43.26 -13.58
C PHE A 77 16.54 -43.48 -14.85
N LEU A 78 17.29 -42.48 -15.30
CA LEU A 78 18.09 -42.54 -16.53
C LEU A 78 19.49 -43.13 -16.34
N PHE A 79 20.05 -43.04 -15.13
CA PHE A 79 21.44 -43.43 -14.83
C PHE A 79 21.56 -44.52 -13.75
N SER A 80 20.46 -45.14 -13.33
CA SER A 80 20.44 -46.36 -12.50
C SER A 80 20.05 -47.57 -13.35
#